data_AF-A0AA51RWT3-F1
#
_entry.id   AF-A0AA51RWT3-F1
#
_cell.length_a   1.000
_cell.length_b   1.000
_cell.length_c   1.000
_cell.angle_alpha   90.00
_cell.angle_beta   90.00
_cell.angle_gamma   90.00
#
_symmetry.space_group_name_H-M   'P 1'
#
loop_
_entity.id
_entity.type
_entity.pdbx_description
1 polymer ?
#
loop_
_entity_poly.entity_id
_entity_poly.type
_entity_poly.pdbx_seq_one_letter_code
_entity_poly.pdbx_strand_id
1 'polypeptide(L)'
;MKKLALIASSALIVSSLAISVDAKDKKAASSVEPMVQIQEHKERQPNDKEFDRYMRETGYNYRAHYRANRELRQRVRQLERAVRQMQRAVYRLEETASYDNDWRDRRTYSCMLETRMDGTFFGEGPTLISAKAAAKAACEKQTNSFWCREPLECDERS
;
A
#
# COMPACT_ATOMS: atom_id res chain seq x y z
N MET A 1 8.42 26.91 -28.32
CA MET A 1 6.95 26.73 -28.40
C MET A 1 6.49 25.82 -27.27
N LYS A 2 5.56 26.33 -26.46
CA LYS A 2 4.49 25.67 -25.70
C LYS A 2 4.83 24.57 -24.65
N LYS A 3 4.68 25.05 -23.40
CA LYS A 3 3.85 24.53 -22.28
C LYS A 3 4.38 23.41 -21.37
N LEU A 4 4.83 23.90 -20.20
CA LEU A 4 4.70 23.36 -18.85
C LEU A 4 3.45 22.48 -18.62
N ALA A 5 3.63 21.37 -17.91
CA ALA A 5 2.58 20.71 -17.13
C ALA A 5 3.17 20.29 -15.78
N LEU A 6 2.92 21.13 -14.77
CA LEU A 6 3.07 20.85 -13.35
C LEU A 6 1.97 19.88 -12.93
N ILE A 7 2.32 18.71 -12.40
CA ILE A 7 1.37 17.83 -11.70
C ILE A 7 1.61 18.03 -10.20
N ALA A 8 0.70 18.78 -9.59
CA ALA A 8 0.58 18.91 -8.15
C ALA A 8 0.17 17.56 -7.57
N SER A 9 1.07 16.95 -6.79
CA SER A 9 0.76 15.76 -6.01
C SER A 9 0.24 16.22 -4.64
N SER A 10 -1.06 16.08 -4.45
CA SER A 10 -1.78 16.37 -3.21
C SER A 10 -1.33 15.39 -2.12
N ALA A 11 -0.70 15.93 -1.07
CA ALA A 11 -0.40 15.22 0.15
C ALA A 11 -1.71 14.93 0.92
N LEU A 12 -2.06 13.65 1.08
CA LEU A 12 -3.06 13.22 2.04
C LEU A 12 -2.39 13.13 3.41
N ILE A 13 -2.59 14.15 4.23
CA ILE A 13 -2.21 14.16 5.64
C ILE A 13 -3.23 13.28 6.39
N VAL A 14 -2.83 12.05 6.70
CA VAL A 14 -3.55 11.18 7.65
C VAL A 14 -3.14 11.61 9.06
N SER A 15 -3.92 12.51 9.65
CA SER A 15 -3.72 12.92 11.05
C SER A 15 -4.27 11.84 11.98
N SER A 16 -3.39 10.95 12.43
CA SER A 16 -3.64 10.01 13.52
C SER A 16 -3.67 10.77 14.85
N LEU A 17 -4.86 11.02 15.40
CA LEU A 17 -5.01 11.50 16.77
C LEU A 17 -4.85 10.31 17.74
N ALA A 18 -3.65 10.21 18.31
CA ALA A 18 -3.40 9.42 19.51
C ALA A 18 -4.00 10.16 20.72
N ILE A 19 -5.00 9.57 21.36
CA ILE A 19 -5.51 10.05 22.65
C ILE A 19 -4.86 9.20 23.74
N SER A 20 -3.81 9.75 24.34
CA SER A 20 -3.24 9.29 25.61
C SER A 20 -4.19 9.69 26.74
N VAL A 21 -4.78 8.70 27.42
CA VAL A 21 -5.58 8.91 28.63
C VAL A 21 -4.62 8.87 29.81
N ASP A 22 -4.22 10.05 30.28
CA ASP A 22 -3.47 10.22 31.52
C ASP A 22 -4.46 10.43 32.67
N ALA A 23 -4.45 9.50 33.61
CA ALA A 23 -5.24 9.55 34.83
C ALA A 23 -4.63 10.57 35.81
N LYS A 24 -5.43 11.55 36.23
CA LYS A 24 -5.16 12.27 37.48
C LYS A 24 -6.43 12.85 38.08
N ASP A 25 -6.71 12.38 39.29
CA ASP A 25 -7.68 12.86 40.26
C ASP A 25 -7.80 14.39 40.30
N LYS A 26 -9.02 14.89 40.10
CA LYS A 26 -9.49 16.13 40.75
C LYS A 26 -10.96 16.02 41.13
N LYS A 27 -11.18 15.96 42.45
CA LYS A 27 -12.43 16.34 43.11
C LYS A 27 -12.83 17.75 42.66
N ALA A 28 -14.02 17.90 42.09
CA ALA A 28 -14.70 19.19 42.05
C ALA A 28 -16.22 18.98 41.96
N ALA A 29 -16.89 19.50 42.99
CA ALA A 29 -18.19 20.16 42.97
C ALA A 29 -19.26 19.68 41.97
N SER A 30 -20.25 18.99 42.56
CA SER A 30 -21.65 18.96 42.15
C SER A 30 -22.13 20.33 41.63
N SER A 31 -22.17 20.46 40.32
CA SER A 31 -22.88 21.51 39.58
C SER A 31 -23.91 20.78 38.73
N VAL A 32 -25.16 20.81 39.16
CA VAL A 32 -26.30 20.18 38.49
C VAL A 32 -26.49 20.85 37.13
N GLU A 33 -26.05 20.18 36.07
CA GLU A 33 -26.39 20.56 34.70
C GLU A 33 -27.90 20.36 34.49
N PRO A 34 -28.59 21.28 33.79
CA PRO A 34 -29.97 21.06 33.41
C PRO A 34 -30.01 19.88 32.44
N MET A 35 -30.57 18.77 32.91
CA MET A 35 -30.91 17.60 32.12
C MET A 35 -31.76 18.05 30.92
N VAL A 36 -31.13 18.16 29.74
CA VAL A 36 -31.86 18.33 28.47
C VAL A 36 -32.62 17.03 28.28
N GLN A 37 -33.89 17.02 28.65
CA GLN A 37 -34.80 15.95 28.34
C GLN A 37 -34.99 15.96 26.82
N ILE A 38 -34.17 15.18 26.11
CA ILE A 38 -34.43 14.80 24.74
C ILE A 38 -35.73 14.00 24.81
N GLN A 39 -36.85 14.67 24.57
CA GLN A 39 -38.11 13.99 24.32
C GLN A 39 -37.88 13.19 23.04
N GLU A 40 -37.65 11.89 23.20
CA GLU A 40 -37.69 10.94 22.09
C GLU A 40 -39.10 11.04 21.49
N HIS A 41 -39.24 11.89 20.47
CA HIS A 41 -40.39 11.83 19.59
C HIS A 41 -40.37 10.41 19.04
N LYS A 42 -41.28 9.58 19.54
CA LYS A 42 -41.49 8.21 19.10
C LYS A 42 -41.84 8.28 17.62
N GLU A 43 -40.82 8.20 16.77
CA GLU A 43 -40.97 8.30 15.32
C GLU A 43 -41.98 7.23 14.92
N ARG A 44 -43.13 7.69 14.45
CA ARG A 44 -44.18 6.83 13.97
C ARG A 44 -43.61 6.12 12.76
N GLN A 45 -43.23 4.85 12.92
CA GLN A 45 -42.73 4.07 11.80
C GLN A 45 -43.77 4.16 10.67
N PRO A 46 -43.36 4.62 9.48
CA PRO A 46 -44.29 4.79 8.39
C PRO A 46 -44.95 3.44 8.11
N ASN A 47 -46.27 3.45 8.04
CA ASN A 47 -47.04 2.24 7.81
C ASN A 47 -46.69 1.73 6.42
N ASP A 48 -46.25 0.47 6.28
CA ASP A 48 -45.77 -0.09 5.00
C ASP A 48 -46.77 0.12 3.85
N LYS A 49 -48.08 0.08 4.18
CA LYS A 49 -49.17 0.33 3.23
C LYS A 49 -49.23 1.77 2.72
N GLU A 50 -48.88 2.74 3.56
CA GLU A 50 -48.87 4.16 3.22
C GLU A 50 -47.64 4.49 2.37
N PHE A 51 -46.49 3.92 2.72
CA PHE A 51 -45.27 4.00 1.91
C PHE A 51 -45.47 3.39 0.52
N ASP A 52 -46.04 2.18 0.44
CA ASP A 52 -46.32 1.52 -0.84
C ASP A 52 -47.26 2.35 -1.72
N ARG A 53 -48.28 2.98 -1.12
CA ARG A 53 -49.21 3.87 -1.81
C ARG A 53 -48.49 5.09 -2.36
N TYR A 54 -47.73 5.79 -1.52
CA TYR A 54 -46.94 6.96 -1.89
C TYR A 54 -45.97 6.65 -3.04
N MET A 55 -45.29 5.51 -2.97
CA MET A 55 -44.35 5.07 -4.01
C MET A 55 -45.05 4.72 -5.32
N ARG A 56 -46.30 4.23 -5.30
CA ARG A 56 -47.10 4.05 -6.54
C ARG A 56 -47.56 5.39 -7.12
N GLU A 57 -48.00 6.32 -6.27
CA GLU A 57 -48.47 7.66 -6.68
C GLU A 57 -47.35 8.49 -7.30
N THR A 58 -46.14 8.39 -6.77
CA THR A 58 -44.93 9.03 -7.31
C THR A 58 -44.40 8.37 -8.59
N GLY A 59 -45.04 7.31 -9.08
CA GLY A 59 -44.65 6.60 -10.31
C GLY A 59 -43.38 5.76 -10.16
N TYR A 60 -43.04 5.34 -8.93
CA TYR A 60 -41.85 4.54 -8.68
C TYR A 60 -41.95 3.17 -9.36
N ASN A 61 -41.05 2.91 -10.30
CA ASN A 61 -41.05 1.65 -11.04
C ASN A 61 -40.34 0.55 -10.23
N TYR A 62 -41.10 -0.12 -9.37
CA TYR A 62 -40.64 -1.25 -8.57
C TYR A 62 -39.90 -2.31 -9.41
N ARG A 63 -40.40 -2.64 -10.60
CA ARG A 63 -39.77 -3.66 -11.45
C ARG A 63 -38.37 -3.24 -11.90
N ALA A 64 -38.19 -1.97 -12.29
CA ALA A 64 -36.88 -1.44 -12.65
C ALA A 64 -35.93 -1.46 -11.44
N HIS A 65 -36.41 -1.03 -10.27
CA HIS A 65 -35.62 -1.04 -9.03
C HIS A 65 -35.21 -2.46 -8.60
N TYR A 66 -36.12 -3.43 -8.64
CA TYR A 66 -35.81 -4.83 -8.32
C TYR A 66 -34.77 -5.42 -9.28
N ARG A 67 -34.85 -5.10 -10.57
CA ARG A 67 -33.85 -5.51 -11.57
C ARG A 67 -32.48 -4.90 -11.26
N ALA A 68 -32.43 -3.59 -11.03
CA ALA A 68 -31.20 -2.89 -10.66
C ALA A 68 -30.58 -3.44 -9.37
N ASN A 69 -31.40 -3.69 -8.34
CA ASN A 69 -30.92 -4.29 -7.08
C ASN A 69 -30.41 -5.71 -7.26
N ARG A 70 -31.02 -6.51 -8.12
CA ARG A 70 -30.52 -7.85 -8.44
C ARG A 70 -29.14 -7.78 -9.07
N GLU A 71 -28.94 -6.84 -10.00
CA GLU A 71 -27.66 -6.62 -10.66
C GLU A 71 -26.60 -6.12 -9.68
N LEU A 72 -26.93 -5.14 -8.84
CA LEU A 72 -26.03 -4.65 -7.78
C LEU A 72 -25.60 -5.79 -6.85
N ARG A 73 -26.54 -6.62 -6.39
CA ARG A 73 -26.23 -7.80 -5.57
C ARG A 73 -25.35 -8.83 -6.30
N GLN A 74 -25.42 -8.92 -7.63
CA GLN A 74 -24.52 -9.77 -8.40
C GLN A 74 -23.12 -9.18 -8.47
N ARG A 75 -23.00 -7.86 -8.74
CA ARG A 75 -21.72 -7.14 -8.77
C ARG A 75 -21.00 -7.19 -7.43
N VAL A 76 -21.72 -6.95 -6.32
CA VAL A 76 -21.16 -7.08 -4.96
C VAL A 76 -20.61 -8.48 -4.72
N ARG A 77 -21.37 -9.53 -5.07
CA ARG A 77 -20.89 -10.92 -4.94
C ARG A 77 -19.66 -11.22 -5.79
N GLN A 78 -19.53 -10.60 -6.98
CA GLN A 78 -18.34 -10.74 -7.82
C GLN A 78 -17.13 -10.05 -7.18
N LEU A 79 -17.32 -8.82 -6.68
CA LEU A 79 -16.26 -8.08 -5.98
C LEU A 79 -15.79 -8.80 -4.72
N GLU A 80 -16.70 -9.32 -3.89
CA GLU A 80 -16.35 -10.12 -2.71
C GLU A 80 -15.55 -11.39 -3.05
N ARG A 81 -15.81 -12.00 -4.21
CA ARG A 81 -15.01 -13.14 -4.69
C ARG A 81 -13.62 -12.68 -5.13
N ALA A 82 -13.53 -11.58 -5.88
CA ALA A 82 -12.26 -11.02 -6.34
C ALA A 82 -11.38 -10.59 -5.15
N VAL A 83 -11.95 -9.92 -4.14
CA VAL A 83 -11.22 -9.53 -2.92
C VAL A 83 -10.68 -10.77 -2.20
N ARG A 84 -11.49 -11.82 -2.02
CA ARG A 84 -11.02 -13.07 -1.41
C ARG A 84 -9.91 -13.74 -2.21
N GLN A 85 -9.97 -13.69 -3.55
CA GLN A 85 -8.89 -14.22 -4.40
C GLN A 85 -7.60 -13.42 -4.24
N MET A 86 -7.69 -12.08 -4.23
CA MET A 86 -6.54 -11.20 -4.01
C MET A 86 -5.92 -11.42 -2.63
N GLN A 87 -6.73 -11.49 -1.57
CA GLN A 87 -6.24 -11.77 -0.21
C GLN A 87 -5.49 -13.10 -0.14
N ARG A 88 -6.00 -14.16 -0.78
CA ARG A 88 -5.31 -15.46 -0.88
C ARG A 88 -4.00 -15.38 -1.67
N ALA A 89 -3.97 -14.59 -2.73
CA ALA A 89 -2.76 -14.39 -3.53
C ALA A 89 -1.69 -13.62 -2.75
N VAL A 90 -2.07 -12.57 -2.04
CA VAL A 90 -1.17 -11.80 -1.15
C VAL A 90 -0.61 -12.71 -0.06
N TYR A 91 -1.48 -13.45 0.65
CA TYR A 91 -1.02 -14.38 1.68
C TYR A 91 -0.03 -15.42 1.15
N ARG A 92 -0.28 -15.97 -0.05
CA ARG A 92 0.65 -16.90 -0.70
C ARG A 92 1.98 -16.24 -1.04
N LEU A 93 1.96 -15.01 -1.56
CA LEU A 93 3.18 -14.28 -1.90
C LEU A 93 3.99 -13.94 -0.65
N GLU A 94 3.32 -13.52 0.42
CA GLU A 94 3.93 -13.27 1.72
C GLU A 94 4.54 -14.55 2.31
N GLU A 95 3.82 -15.68 2.24
CA GLU A 95 4.34 -16.98 2.66
C GLU A 95 5.59 -17.35 1.87
N THR A 96 5.56 -17.26 0.54
CA THR A 96 6.75 -17.55 -0.30
C THR A 96 7.90 -16.57 -0.04
N ALA A 97 7.59 -15.27 0.13
CA ALA A 97 8.59 -14.25 0.42
C ALA A 97 9.20 -14.45 1.82
N SER A 98 8.44 -14.95 2.79
CA SER A 98 8.94 -15.26 4.12
C SER A 98 9.98 -16.38 4.09
N TYR A 99 9.80 -17.40 3.24
CA TYR A 99 10.78 -18.47 3.06
C TYR A 99 12.02 -18.02 2.25
N ASP A 100 11.86 -17.11 1.28
CA ASP A 100 12.99 -16.55 0.52
C ASP A 100 13.85 -15.56 1.34
N ASN A 101 13.32 -14.97 2.41
CA ASN A 101 14.07 -14.03 3.25
C ASN A 101 14.96 -14.70 4.31
N ASP A 102 14.80 -16.00 4.58
CA ASP A 102 15.61 -16.73 5.57
C ASP A 102 17.00 -17.12 4.99
N TRP A 103 17.13 -17.13 3.66
CA TRP A 103 18.36 -17.38 2.92
C TRP A 103 18.82 -16.16 2.11
N ARG A 104 18.75 -14.95 2.69
CA ARG A 104 19.88 -14.01 2.52
C ARG A 104 21.10 -14.56 3.25
N ASP A 105 21.48 -15.73 2.78
CA ASP A 105 22.76 -16.35 2.74
C ASP A 105 23.79 -15.24 2.57
N ARG A 106 24.73 -15.16 3.51
CA ARG A 106 25.76 -14.12 3.62
C ARG A 106 26.78 -14.17 2.48
N ARG A 107 26.40 -14.73 1.33
CA ARG A 107 27.19 -14.82 0.11
C ARG A 107 27.30 -13.43 -0.48
N THR A 108 28.28 -12.69 0.00
CA THR A 108 28.76 -11.50 -0.67
C THR A 108 29.72 -11.95 -1.75
N TYR A 109 29.39 -11.61 -3.00
CA TYR A 109 30.33 -11.79 -4.10
C TYR A 109 31.24 -10.58 -4.12
N SER A 110 32.56 -10.81 -4.21
CA SER A 110 33.55 -9.77 -4.44
C SER A 110 34.17 -9.99 -5.81
N CYS A 111 34.07 -9.00 -6.69
CA CYS A 111 34.69 -9.01 -8.00
C CYS A 111 35.84 -8.02 -8.05
N MET A 112 36.95 -8.44 -8.65
CA MET A 112 38.11 -7.62 -8.95
C MET A 112 38.26 -7.46 -10.46
N LEU A 113 38.52 -6.24 -10.89
CA LEU A 113 38.87 -5.88 -12.25
C LEU A 113 40.27 -5.27 -12.23
N GLU A 114 41.25 -6.03 -12.70
CA GLU A 114 42.59 -5.50 -12.93
C GLU A 114 42.56 -4.69 -14.23
N THR A 115 43.18 -3.50 -14.22
CA THR A 115 43.39 -2.71 -15.43
C THR A 115 44.87 -2.42 -15.58
N ARG A 116 45.36 -2.40 -16.82
CA ARG A 116 46.80 -2.23 -17.11
C ARG A 116 47.39 -0.87 -16.71
N MET A 117 46.57 0.14 -16.48
CA MET A 117 47.02 1.51 -16.23
C MET A 117 46.68 2.05 -14.85
N ASP A 118 45.46 1.80 -14.37
CA ASP A 118 44.90 2.54 -13.22
C ASP A 118 44.68 1.64 -11.99
N GLY A 119 45.27 0.45 -11.99
CA GLY A 119 45.25 -0.48 -10.87
C GLY A 119 44.03 -1.41 -10.87
N THR A 120 43.68 -1.91 -9.68
CA THR A 120 42.63 -2.92 -9.45
C THR A 120 41.38 -2.30 -8.86
N PHE A 121 40.22 -2.53 -9.48
CA PHE A 121 38.92 -2.06 -9.00
C PHE A 121 38.14 -3.19 -8.35
N PHE A 122 37.55 -2.91 -7.19
CA PHE A 122 36.74 -3.88 -6.45
C PHE A 122 35.27 -3.50 -6.49
N GLY A 123 34.41 -4.51 -6.55
CA GLY A 123 32.97 -4.37 -6.43
C GLY A 123 32.38 -5.53 -5.66
N GLU A 124 31.59 -5.21 -4.64
CA GLU A 124 30.91 -6.20 -3.82
C GLU A 124 29.40 -6.14 -4.02
N GLY A 125 28.72 -7.28 -3.92
CA GLY A 125 27.28 -7.33 -4.01
C GLY A 125 26.67 -8.67 -3.63
N PRO A 126 25.35 -8.70 -3.33
CA PRO A 126 24.64 -9.93 -2.95
C PRO A 126 24.49 -10.93 -4.11
N THR A 127 24.71 -10.48 -5.35
CA THR A 127 24.71 -11.32 -6.54
C THR A 127 25.96 -11.06 -7.35
N LEU A 128 26.45 -12.08 -8.06
CA LEU A 128 27.60 -11.96 -8.96
C LEU A 128 27.42 -10.85 -10.01
N ILE A 129 26.20 -10.65 -10.51
CA ILE A 129 25.89 -9.56 -11.46
C ILE A 129 26.03 -8.20 -10.79
N SER A 130 25.49 -8.03 -9.57
CA SER A 130 25.60 -6.78 -8.83
C SER A 130 27.05 -6.43 -8.48
N ALA A 131 27.86 -7.42 -8.08
CA ALA A 131 29.28 -7.24 -7.79
C ALA A 131 30.07 -6.84 -9.05
N LYS A 132 29.82 -7.49 -10.19
CA LYS A 132 30.42 -7.11 -11.48
C LYS A 132 30.04 -5.70 -11.91
N ALA A 133 28.77 -5.34 -11.78
CA ALA A 133 28.29 -4.01 -12.11
C ALA A 133 28.93 -2.95 -11.21
N ALA A 134 29.08 -3.22 -9.91
CA ALA A 134 29.75 -2.34 -8.97
C ALA A 134 31.24 -2.13 -9.32
N ALA A 135 31.97 -3.21 -9.63
CA ALA A 135 33.38 -3.13 -10.03
C ALA A 135 33.57 -2.34 -11.34
N LYS A 136 32.71 -2.57 -12.33
CA LYS A 136 32.73 -1.80 -13.59
C LYS A 136 32.38 -0.34 -13.38
N ALA A 137 31.37 -0.03 -12.58
CA ALA A 137 30.99 1.34 -12.25
C ALA A 137 32.10 2.07 -11.48
N ALA A 138 32.87 1.36 -10.65
CA ALA A 138 34.05 1.91 -9.99
C ALA A 138 35.16 2.26 -10.99
N CYS A 139 35.42 1.36 -11.96
CA CYS A 139 36.37 1.59 -13.04
C CYS A 139 35.96 2.76 -13.95
N GLU A 140 34.70 2.83 -14.39
CA GLU A 140 34.18 3.89 -15.28
C GLU A 140 34.17 5.27 -14.60
N LYS A 141 34.13 5.33 -13.27
CA LYS A 141 34.22 6.59 -12.51
C LYS A 141 35.63 7.16 -12.48
N GLN A 142 36.65 6.31 -12.51
CA GLN A 142 38.05 6.72 -12.39
C GLN A 142 38.78 6.75 -13.74
N THR A 143 38.30 5.97 -14.72
CA THR A 143 38.99 5.72 -15.98
C THR A 143 38.04 5.78 -17.17
N ASN A 144 38.58 5.75 -18.39
CA ASN A 144 37.76 5.69 -19.60
C ASN A 144 37.15 4.29 -19.77
N SER A 145 35.86 4.23 -20.12
CA SER A 145 35.09 3.00 -20.40
C SER A 145 35.78 1.96 -21.32
N PHE A 146 36.74 2.39 -22.14
CA PHE A 146 37.55 1.51 -22.97
C PHE A 146 38.34 0.49 -22.15
N TRP A 147 38.88 0.89 -20.99
CA TRP A 147 39.70 0.04 -20.12
C TRP A 147 38.88 -0.86 -19.21
N CYS A 148 37.60 -0.56 -19.01
CA CYS A 148 36.70 -1.33 -18.12
C CYS A 148 36.07 -2.57 -18.78
N ARG A 149 36.58 -3.00 -19.94
CA ARG A 149 36.10 -4.16 -20.71
C ARG A 149 36.85 -5.46 -20.41
N GLU A 150 37.91 -5.39 -19.61
CA GLU A 150 38.71 -6.57 -19.24
C GLU A 150 37.87 -7.60 -18.45
N PRO A 151 38.25 -8.90 -18.51
CA PRO A 151 37.56 -9.95 -17.76
C PRO A 151 37.65 -9.69 -16.25
N LEU A 152 36.54 -9.87 -15.53
CA LEU A 152 36.48 -9.73 -14.07
C LEU A 152 36.62 -11.11 -13.41
N GLU A 153 37.49 -11.19 -12.42
CA GLU A 153 37.58 -12.32 -11.50
C GLU A 153 36.64 -12.07 -10.32
N CYS A 154 35.84 -13.07 -9.95
CA CYS A 154 34.84 -12.92 -8.89
C CYS A 154 34.87 -14.14 -7.98
N ASP A 155 34.95 -13.88 -6.67
CA ASP A 155 34.92 -14.90 -5.63
C ASP A 155 33.66 -14.76 -4.79
N GLU A 156 33.15 -15.89 -4.33
CA GLU A 156 32.05 -15.98 -3.38
C GLU A 156 32.62 -15.97 -1.96
N ARG A 157 32.28 -14.93 -1.18
CA ARG A 157 32.66 -14.80 0.22
C ARG A 157 31.50 -15.31 1.07
N SER A 158 31.64 -16.53 1.62
CA SER A 158 30.67 -17.18 2.50
C SER A 158 30.87 -16.84 3.97
#